data_AF-A0A1D2SF35-F1
#
_entry.id   AF-A0A1D2SF35-F1
#
_cell.length_a   1.000
_cell.length_b   1.000
_cell.length_c   1.000
_cell.angle_alpha   90.00
_cell.angle_beta   90.00
_cell.angle_gamma   90.00
#
_symmetry.space_group_name_H-M   'P 1'
#
loop_
_entity.id
_entity.type
_entity.pdbx_description
1 polymer ?
#
loop_
_entity_poly.entity_id
_entity_poly.type
_entity_poly.pdbx_seq_one_letter_code
_entity_poly.pdbx_strand_id
1 'polypeptide(L)'
;MDQVNRAGLARAIPALAQMAHNGDLERLGQLARVYSSAQDSLTDEMVGRLSATIGDGMALMDQVNRAGLDRAIPALAEMVHNGDLQRLVKLARVYGSAEDAVTDEMVGRLSETVGNGLSLLDRFARGGADRVIGILERLESSGALQKLSDTLPDLAERMSRIQSMLAAIESAALRTSRMPPSRGGLGGMWELMRDPEAQDTLRFLLAVGKELRGALVPPAR
;
A
#
# COMPACT_ATOMS: atom_id res chain seq x y z
N MET A 1 -84.82 34.12 8.32
CA MET A 1 -83.81 33.96 7.25
C MET A 1 -84.16 34.78 6.00
N ASP A 2 -85.43 34.95 5.61
CA ASP A 2 -85.79 35.63 4.33
C ASP A 2 -85.63 37.15 4.25
N GLN A 3 -85.76 37.92 5.36
CA GLN A 3 -85.66 39.38 5.30
C GLN A 3 -84.22 39.89 5.08
N VAL A 4 -83.22 39.18 5.61
CA VAL A 4 -81.80 39.53 5.46
C VAL A 4 -81.33 39.27 4.03
N ASN A 5 -81.81 38.18 3.42
CA ASN A 5 -81.46 37.82 2.04
C ASN A 5 -82.06 38.79 1.01
N ARG A 6 -83.32 39.23 1.21
CA ARG A 6 -83.96 40.23 0.34
C ARG A 6 -83.34 41.61 0.45
N ALA A 7 -82.98 42.05 1.65
CA ALA A 7 -82.38 43.37 1.87
C ALA A 7 -80.95 43.47 1.29
N GLY A 8 -80.17 42.38 1.37
CA GLY A 8 -78.85 42.30 0.75
C GLY A 8 -78.91 42.32 -0.78
N LEU A 9 -79.80 41.51 -1.38
CA LEU A 9 -79.98 41.46 -2.84
C LEU A 9 -80.51 42.78 -3.42
N ALA A 10 -81.44 43.44 -2.74
CA ALA A 10 -82.01 44.72 -3.21
C ALA A 10 -80.98 45.86 -3.26
N ARG A 11 -79.91 45.80 -2.45
CA ARG A 11 -78.79 46.77 -2.49
C ARG A 11 -77.68 46.35 -3.45
N ALA A 12 -77.44 45.05 -3.62
CA ALA A 12 -76.38 44.54 -4.47
C ALA A 12 -76.70 44.62 -5.97
N ILE A 13 -77.96 44.42 -6.36
CA ILE A 13 -78.38 44.40 -7.77
C ILE A 13 -78.11 45.74 -8.49
N PRO A 14 -78.46 46.91 -7.93
CA PRO A 14 -78.18 48.19 -8.58
C PRO A 14 -76.68 48.48 -8.70
N ALA A 15 -75.89 48.13 -7.68
CA ALA A 15 -74.45 48.32 -7.68
C ALA A 15 -73.76 47.44 -8.73
N LEU A 16 -74.17 46.16 -8.85
CA LEU A 16 -73.66 45.24 -9.88
C LEU A 16 -74.11 45.66 -11.28
N ALA A 17 -75.34 46.16 -11.44
CA ALA A 17 -75.83 46.68 -12.72
C ALA A 17 -75.04 47.93 -13.16
N GLN A 18 -74.66 48.79 -12.21
CA GLN A 18 -73.83 49.97 -12.49
C GLN A 18 -72.38 49.58 -12.82
N MET A 19 -71.81 48.58 -12.14
CA MET A 19 -70.51 48.00 -12.49
C MET A 19 -70.51 47.31 -13.86
N ALA A 20 -71.62 46.66 -14.23
CA ALA A 20 -71.80 46.07 -15.55
C ALA A 20 -71.88 47.14 -16.64
N HIS A 21 -72.60 48.24 -16.38
CA HIS A 21 -72.75 49.33 -17.35
C HIS A 21 -71.46 50.11 -17.59
N ASN A 22 -70.59 50.20 -16.58
CA ASN A 22 -69.30 50.90 -16.66
C ASN A 22 -68.16 50.04 -17.23
N GLY A 23 -68.41 48.77 -17.58
CA GLY A 23 -67.41 47.86 -18.13
C GLY A 23 -66.41 47.29 -17.10
N ASP A 24 -66.66 47.50 -15.80
CA ASP A 24 -65.77 47.07 -14.73
C ASP A 24 -65.81 45.55 -14.54
N LEU A 25 -66.94 44.91 -14.85
CA LEU A 25 -67.07 43.46 -14.79
C LEU A 25 -66.20 42.76 -15.86
N GLU A 26 -66.11 43.31 -17.07
CA GLU A 26 -65.23 42.77 -18.11
C GLU A 26 -63.74 42.92 -17.74
N ARG A 27 -63.37 44.06 -17.13
CA ARG A 27 -61.99 44.30 -16.65
C ARG A 27 -61.61 43.36 -15.52
N LEU A 28 -62.52 43.12 -14.58
CA LEU A 28 -62.34 42.11 -13.54
C LEU A 28 -62.21 40.70 -14.13
N GLY A 29 -62.98 40.36 -15.16
CA GLY A 29 -62.85 39.09 -15.88
C GLY A 29 -61.53 38.94 -16.66
N GLN A 30 -60.98 40.03 -17.20
CA GLN A 30 -59.66 40.02 -17.85
C GLN A 30 -58.53 39.91 -16.81
N LEU A 31 -58.62 40.64 -15.70
CA LEU A 31 -57.69 40.53 -14.58
C LEU A 31 -57.70 39.12 -13.96
N ALA A 32 -58.87 38.51 -13.79
CA ALA A 32 -58.99 37.15 -13.30
C ALA A 32 -58.31 36.13 -14.25
N ARG A 33 -58.43 36.32 -15.57
CA ARG A 33 -57.75 35.47 -16.56
C ARG A 33 -56.24 35.66 -16.57
N VAL A 34 -55.77 36.91 -16.53
CA VAL A 34 -54.33 37.21 -16.45
C VAL A 34 -53.74 36.67 -15.16
N TYR A 35 -54.42 36.87 -14.04
CA TYR A 35 -54.02 36.34 -12.74
C TYR A 35 -53.95 34.81 -12.74
N SER A 36 -54.96 34.12 -13.30
CA SER A 36 -54.93 32.66 -13.46
C SER A 36 -53.74 32.23 -14.33
N SER A 37 -53.55 32.84 -15.51
CA SER A 37 -52.44 32.45 -16.41
C SER A 37 -51.05 32.76 -15.83
N ALA A 38 -50.92 33.84 -15.06
CA ALA A 38 -49.69 34.19 -14.36
C ALA A 38 -49.43 33.21 -13.21
N GLN A 39 -50.47 32.84 -12.47
CA GLN A 39 -50.38 31.83 -11.41
C GLN A 39 -50.01 30.46 -11.99
N ASP A 40 -50.64 30.05 -13.09
CA ASP A 40 -50.40 28.75 -13.74
C ASP A 40 -48.97 28.69 -14.31
N SER A 41 -48.53 29.72 -15.04
CA SER A 41 -47.17 29.77 -15.60
C SER A 41 -46.07 29.83 -14.53
N LEU A 42 -46.27 30.58 -13.45
CA LEU A 42 -45.33 30.58 -12.32
C LEU A 42 -45.31 29.23 -11.61
N THR A 43 -46.46 28.55 -11.54
CA THR A 43 -46.55 27.22 -10.93
C THR A 43 -45.82 26.20 -11.79
N ASP A 44 -46.05 26.18 -13.11
CA ASP A 44 -45.43 25.24 -14.03
C ASP A 44 -43.90 25.42 -14.10
N GLU A 45 -43.40 26.65 -14.11
CA GLU A 45 -41.96 26.92 -14.10
C GLU A 45 -41.30 26.52 -12.77
N MET A 46 -41.96 26.79 -11.63
CA MET A 46 -41.48 26.37 -10.31
C MET A 46 -41.47 24.84 -10.19
N VAL A 47 -42.51 24.17 -10.68
CA VAL A 47 -42.61 22.72 -10.72
C VAL A 47 -41.56 22.13 -11.65
N GLY A 48 -41.32 22.72 -12.82
CA GLY A 48 -40.31 22.30 -13.78
C GLY A 48 -38.89 22.37 -13.21
N ARG A 49 -38.51 23.51 -12.62
CA ARG A 49 -37.18 23.69 -12.01
C ARG A 49 -36.97 22.81 -10.78
N LEU A 50 -38.00 22.65 -9.94
CA LEU A 50 -37.94 21.75 -8.80
C LEU A 50 -37.77 20.30 -9.25
N SER A 51 -38.53 19.88 -10.26
CA SER A 51 -38.46 18.52 -10.81
C SER A 51 -37.10 18.22 -11.44
N ALA A 52 -36.53 19.17 -12.19
CA ALA A 52 -35.17 19.05 -12.74
C ALA A 52 -34.11 18.93 -11.63
N THR A 53 -34.18 19.80 -10.61
CA THR A 53 -33.23 19.79 -9.48
C THR A 53 -33.32 18.48 -8.68
N ILE A 54 -34.53 17.94 -8.49
CA ILE A 54 -34.74 16.65 -7.84
C ILE A 54 -34.19 15.50 -8.69
N GLY A 55 -34.39 15.55 -10.01
CA GLY A 55 -33.85 14.57 -10.95
C GLY A 55 -32.32 14.50 -10.92
N ASP A 56 -31.66 15.66 -10.98
CA ASP A 56 -30.20 15.76 -10.90
C ASP A 56 -29.68 15.30 -9.53
N GLY A 57 -30.38 15.65 -8.44
CA GLY A 57 -30.07 15.18 -7.09
C GLY A 57 -30.18 13.66 -6.93
N MET A 58 -31.18 13.04 -7.55
CA MET A 58 -31.34 11.57 -7.56
C MET A 58 -30.26 10.88 -8.40
N ALA A 59 -29.86 11.45 -9.53
CA ALA A 59 -28.76 10.91 -10.34
C ALA A 59 -27.42 10.93 -9.58
N LEU A 60 -27.15 12.01 -8.83
CA LEU A 60 -25.99 12.08 -7.94
C LEU A 60 -26.05 11.06 -6.80
N MET A 61 -27.22 10.86 -6.20
CA MET A 61 -27.40 9.85 -5.15
C MET A 61 -27.19 8.42 -5.68
N ASP A 62 -27.70 8.11 -6.88
CA ASP A 62 -27.45 6.83 -7.53
C ASP A 62 -25.97 6.64 -7.85
N GLN A 63 -25.29 7.68 -8.32
CA GLN A 63 -23.85 7.63 -8.60
C GLN A 63 -23.02 7.41 -7.32
N VAL A 64 -23.36 8.08 -6.22
CA VAL A 64 -22.72 7.91 -4.90
C VAL A 64 -22.91 6.48 -4.39
N ASN A 65 -24.13 5.95 -4.50
CA ASN A 65 -24.47 4.58 -4.11
C ASN A 65 -23.73 3.54 -5.00
N ARG A 66 -23.65 3.79 -6.31
CA ARG A 66 -23.01 2.90 -7.28
C ARG A 66 -21.49 2.87 -7.18
N ALA A 67 -20.88 3.99 -6.81
CA ALA A 67 -19.43 4.08 -6.60
C ALA A 67 -18.99 3.66 -5.19
N GLY A 68 -19.91 3.21 -4.32
CA GLY A 68 -19.58 2.71 -2.98
C GLY A 68 -19.01 3.78 -2.04
N LEU A 69 -19.28 5.06 -2.34
CA LEU A 69 -18.81 6.20 -1.54
C LEU A 69 -19.50 6.24 -0.17
N ASP A 70 -20.67 5.61 -0.04
CA ASP A 70 -21.40 5.40 1.21
C ASP A 70 -20.52 4.72 2.29
N ARG A 71 -19.60 3.83 1.88
CA ARG A 71 -18.68 3.12 2.78
C ARG A 71 -17.28 3.69 2.77
N ALA A 72 -16.82 4.21 1.63
CA ALA A 72 -15.47 4.73 1.49
C ALA A 72 -15.28 6.07 2.22
N ILE A 73 -16.27 6.96 2.19
CA ILE A 73 -16.15 8.28 2.82
C ILE A 73 -16.02 8.17 4.35
N PRO A 74 -16.86 7.38 5.06
CA PRO A 74 -16.70 7.21 6.51
C PRO A 74 -15.36 6.56 6.88
N ALA A 75 -14.92 5.54 6.14
CA ALA A 75 -13.64 4.88 6.39
C ALA A 75 -12.44 5.82 6.15
N LEU A 76 -12.47 6.63 5.09
CA LEU A 76 -11.45 7.64 4.84
C LEU A 76 -11.48 8.76 5.89
N ALA A 77 -12.67 9.20 6.32
CA ALA A 77 -12.82 10.17 7.39
C ALA A 77 -12.25 9.65 8.71
N GLU A 78 -12.48 8.37 9.02
CA GLU A 78 -11.92 7.70 10.18
C GLU A 78 -10.38 7.57 10.09
N MET A 79 -9.84 7.21 8.91
CA MET A 79 -8.40 7.17 8.66
C MET A 79 -7.73 8.55 8.76
N VAL A 80 -8.42 9.61 8.36
CA VAL A 80 -7.96 11.00 8.54
C VAL A 80 -8.01 11.39 10.01
N HIS A 81 -9.11 11.08 10.70
CA HIS A 81 -9.32 11.46 12.10
C HIS A 81 -8.36 10.73 13.05
N ASN A 82 -8.13 9.44 12.83
CA ASN A 82 -7.20 8.63 13.61
C ASN A 82 -5.74 8.84 13.18
N GLY A 83 -5.49 9.66 12.15
CA GLY A 83 -4.16 10.06 11.70
C GLY A 83 -3.40 9.00 10.89
N ASP A 84 -4.07 7.91 10.51
CA ASP A 84 -3.48 6.84 9.69
C ASP A 84 -3.09 7.33 8.30
N LEU A 85 -3.86 8.26 7.74
CA LEU A 85 -3.54 8.88 6.45
C LEU A 85 -2.24 9.72 6.53
N GLN A 86 -2.06 10.47 7.62
CA GLN A 86 -0.80 11.18 7.89
C GLN A 86 0.38 10.23 8.13
N ARG A 87 0.16 9.07 8.77
CA ARG A 87 1.19 8.04 8.96
C ARG A 87 1.61 7.43 7.62
N LEU A 88 0.66 7.12 6.73
CA LEU A 88 0.94 6.65 5.38
C LEU A 88 1.74 7.66 4.55
N VAL A 89 1.39 8.95 4.63
CA VAL A 89 2.14 10.02 3.96
C VAL A 89 3.56 10.14 4.51
N LYS A 90 3.75 10.02 5.83
CA LYS A 90 5.09 9.99 6.43
C LYS A 90 5.89 8.76 6.01
N LEU A 91 5.25 7.60 5.92
CA LEU A 91 5.85 6.35 5.43
C LEU A 91 6.28 6.47 3.96
N ALA A 92 5.44 7.03 3.10
CA ALA A 92 5.77 7.27 1.70
C ALA A 92 6.96 8.24 1.56
N ARG A 93 7.00 9.29 2.40
CA ARG A 93 8.13 10.23 2.41
C ARG A 93 9.43 9.59 2.92
N VAL A 94 9.36 8.77 3.97
CA VAL A 94 10.50 8.01 4.49
C VAL A 94 10.99 7.01 3.45
N TYR A 95 10.07 6.31 2.77
CA TYR A 95 10.38 5.37 1.70
C TYR A 95 11.12 6.05 0.55
N GLY A 96 10.63 7.19 0.06
CA GLY A 96 11.33 7.98 -0.96
C GLY A 96 12.72 8.44 -0.50
N SER A 97 12.84 8.95 0.73
CA SER A 97 14.16 9.36 1.26
C SER A 97 15.13 8.20 1.48
N ALA A 98 14.62 7.00 1.77
CA ALA A 98 15.44 5.79 1.92
C ALA A 98 15.89 5.27 0.55
N GLU A 99 15.04 5.36 -0.47
CA GLU A 99 15.38 5.01 -1.85
C GLU A 99 16.51 5.89 -2.40
N ASP A 100 16.43 7.20 -2.19
CA ASP A 100 17.48 8.15 -2.59
C ASP A 100 18.79 7.90 -1.82
N ALA A 101 18.73 7.73 -0.50
CA ALA A 101 19.92 7.50 0.32
C ALA A 101 20.62 6.17 0.02
N VAL A 102 19.85 5.10 -0.26
CA VAL A 102 20.42 3.81 -0.66
C VAL A 102 21.07 3.91 -2.04
N THR A 103 20.50 4.70 -2.95
CA THR A 103 21.07 4.94 -4.28
C THR A 103 22.41 5.67 -4.20
N ASP A 104 22.48 6.74 -3.41
CA ASP A 104 23.72 7.51 -3.22
C ASP A 104 24.82 6.68 -2.55
N GLU A 105 24.47 5.88 -1.54
CA GLU A 105 25.41 4.97 -0.87
C GLU A 105 25.91 3.85 -1.80
N MET A 106 25.03 3.29 -2.64
CA MET A 106 25.43 2.30 -3.66
C MET A 106 26.41 2.92 -4.66
N VAL A 107 26.14 4.13 -5.14
CA VAL A 107 27.01 4.85 -6.07
C VAL A 107 28.35 5.20 -5.42
N GLY A 108 28.35 5.63 -4.15
CA GLY A 108 29.57 5.92 -3.39
C GLY A 108 30.47 4.69 -3.26
N ARG A 109 29.91 3.56 -2.80
CA ARG A 109 30.65 2.30 -2.65
C ARG A 109 31.14 1.71 -3.97
N LEU A 110 30.34 1.81 -5.03
CA LEU A 110 30.76 1.39 -6.38
C LEU A 110 31.93 2.23 -6.87
N SER A 111 31.84 3.56 -6.72
CA SER A 111 32.90 4.49 -7.13
C SER A 111 34.18 4.26 -6.34
N GLU A 112 34.08 4.02 -5.03
CA GLU A 112 35.21 3.68 -4.17
C GLU A 112 35.84 2.32 -4.56
N THR A 113 35.02 1.30 -4.80
CA THR A 113 35.51 -0.02 -5.22
C THR A 113 36.22 0.04 -6.56
N VAL A 114 35.67 0.77 -7.53
CA VAL A 114 36.28 0.97 -8.85
C VAL A 114 37.57 1.79 -8.74
N GLY A 115 37.58 2.86 -7.94
CA GLY A 115 38.78 3.68 -7.70
C GLY A 115 39.91 2.87 -7.05
N ASN A 116 39.59 2.06 -6.04
CA ASN A 116 40.53 1.17 -5.38
C ASN A 116 41.04 0.09 -6.35
N GLY A 117 40.16 -0.50 -7.18
CA GLY A 117 40.54 -1.47 -8.20
C GLY A 117 41.49 -0.91 -9.25
N LEU A 118 41.22 0.29 -9.75
CA LEU A 118 42.09 0.98 -10.72
C LEU A 118 43.46 1.34 -10.12
N SER A 119 43.50 1.75 -8.85
CA SER A 119 44.74 2.02 -8.12
C SER A 119 45.60 0.77 -7.95
N LEU A 120 45.00 -0.38 -7.62
CA LEU A 120 45.71 -1.65 -7.57
C LEU A 120 46.25 -2.07 -8.94
N LEU A 121 45.47 -1.84 -10.00
CA LEU A 121 45.86 -2.15 -11.37
C LEU A 121 47.06 -1.29 -11.82
N ASP A 122 47.06 0.01 -11.53
CA ASP A 122 48.17 0.92 -11.84
C ASP A 122 49.45 0.52 -11.10
N ARG A 123 49.34 0.16 -9.81
CA ARG A 123 50.49 -0.33 -9.02
C ARG A 123 51.02 -1.67 -9.51
N PHE A 124 50.13 -2.55 -9.98
CA PHE A 124 50.53 -3.82 -10.60
C PHE A 124 51.26 -3.58 -11.93
N ALA A 125 50.73 -2.71 -12.78
CA ALA A 125 51.31 -2.36 -14.08
C ALA A 125 52.67 -1.65 -13.98
N ARG A 126 52.90 -0.85 -12.92
CA ARG A 126 54.15 -0.10 -12.71
C ARG A 126 55.30 -0.89 -12.05
N GLY A 127 55.18 -2.22 -11.94
CA GLY A 127 56.25 -3.07 -11.39
C GLY A 127 55.81 -4.00 -10.26
N GLY A 128 54.50 -4.14 -10.01
CA GLY A 128 53.98 -5.19 -9.15
C GLY A 128 54.14 -6.59 -9.75
N ALA A 129 54.13 -6.70 -11.09
CA ALA A 129 54.35 -7.96 -11.79
C ALA A 129 55.73 -8.59 -11.47
N ASP A 130 56.82 -7.81 -11.56
CA ASP A 130 58.17 -8.30 -11.21
C ASP A 130 58.28 -8.69 -9.73
N ARG A 131 57.56 -7.99 -8.86
CA ARG A 131 57.51 -8.33 -7.43
C ARG A 131 56.74 -9.64 -7.19
N VAL A 132 55.66 -9.89 -7.92
CA VAL A 132 54.91 -11.15 -7.87
C VAL A 132 55.75 -12.31 -8.42
N ILE A 133 56.47 -12.10 -9.52
CA ILE A 133 57.39 -13.09 -10.10
C ILE A 133 58.49 -13.43 -9.08
N GLY A 134 59.12 -12.43 -8.45
CA GLY A 134 60.13 -12.67 -7.43
C GLY A 134 59.60 -13.36 -6.15
N ILE A 135 58.32 -13.17 -5.80
CA ILE A 135 57.67 -13.92 -4.73
C ILE A 135 57.43 -15.38 -5.16
N LEU A 136 56.99 -15.61 -6.40
CA LEU A 136 56.75 -16.95 -6.94
C LEU A 136 58.05 -17.75 -7.05
N GLU A 137 59.15 -17.16 -7.53
CA GLU A 137 60.48 -17.81 -7.54
C GLU A 137 60.94 -18.19 -6.13
N ARG A 138 60.72 -17.31 -5.13
CA ARG A 138 61.06 -17.61 -3.73
C ARG A 138 60.19 -18.71 -3.13
N LEU A 139 58.91 -18.77 -3.52
CA LEU A 139 57.98 -19.82 -3.08
C LEU A 139 58.29 -21.17 -3.75
N GLU A 140 58.75 -21.15 -5.00
CA GLU A 140 59.25 -22.33 -5.70
C GLU A 140 60.53 -22.85 -5.02
N SER A 141 61.51 -21.97 -4.80
CA SER A 141 62.79 -22.35 -4.18
C SER A 141 62.66 -22.82 -2.73
N SER A 142 61.62 -22.38 -2.02
CA SER A 142 61.33 -22.82 -0.64
C SER A 142 60.45 -24.07 -0.56
N GLY A 143 60.00 -24.61 -1.70
CA GLY A 143 59.07 -25.75 -1.76
C GLY A 143 57.66 -25.41 -1.25
N ALA A 144 57.35 -24.14 -1.03
CA ALA A 144 56.03 -23.70 -0.62
C ALA A 144 54.99 -23.92 -1.73
N LEU A 145 55.37 -23.79 -3.00
CA LEU A 145 54.51 -24.13 -4.14
C LEU A 145 54.15 -25.62 -4.15
N GLN A 146 55.08 -26.51 -3.81
CA GLN A 146 54.79 -27.95 -3.71
C GLN A 146 53.82 -28.23 -2.56
N LYS A 147 54.04 -27.65 -1.38
CA LYS A 147 53.11 -27.77 -0.24
C LYS A 147 51.72 -27.22 -0.58
N LEU A 148 51.65 -26.11 -1.31
CA LEU A 148 50.38 -25.56 -1.79
C LEU A 148 49.73 -26.53 -2.78
N SER A 149 50.48 -27.09 -3.73
CA SER A 149 49.96 -28.10 -4.67
C SER A 149 49.38 -29.32 -3.96
N ASP A 150 49.99 -29.74 -2.85
CA ASP A 150 49.54 -30.91 -2.08
C ASP A 150 48.35 -30.58 -1.16
N THR A 151 48.26 -29.35 -0.64
CA THR A 151 47.22 -28.95 0.32
C THR A 151 46.00 -28.29 -0.31
N LEU A 152 46.15 -27.65 -1.48
CA LEU A 152 45.08 -26.98 -2.21
C LEU A 152 43.90 -27.91 -2.56
N PRO A 153 44.11 -29.16 -3.01
CA PRO A 153 43.00 -30.07 -3.29
C PRO A 153 42.15 -30.37 -2.05
N ASP A 154 42.79 -30.64 -0.91
CA ASP A 154 42.09 -30.91 0.36
C ASP A 154 41.33 -29.65 0.84
N LEU A 155 41.96 -28.48 0.72
CA LEU A 155 41.30 -27.22 1.04
C LEU A 155 40.10 -26.95 0.12
N ALA A 156 40.24 -27.20 -1.17
CA ALA A 156 39.15 -27.05 -2.15
C ALA A 156 37.99 -28.00 -1.85
N GLU A 157 38.29 -29.24 -1.46
CA GLU A 157 37.26 -30.21 -1.06
C GLU A 157 36.53 -29.75 0.22
N ARG A 158 37.26 -29.29 1.24
CA ARG A 158 36.67 -28.72 2.46
C ARG A 158 35.77 -27.53 2.14
N MET A 159 36.23 -26.62 1.29
CA MET A 159 35.47 -25.46 0.84
C MET A 159 34.21 -25.87 0.06
N SER A 160 34.27 -26.93 -0.75
CA SER A 160 33.11 -27.49 -1.46
C SER A 160 32.06 -28.05 -0.48
N ARG A 161 32.51 -28.76 0.57
CA ARG A 161 31.61 -29.27 1.63
C ARG A 161 30.93 -28.12 2.38
N ILE A 162 31.68 -27.07 2.72
CA ILE A 162 31.13 -25.87 3.37
C ILE A 162 30.11 -25.17 2.47
N GLN A 163 30.43 -24.98 1.18
CA GLN A 163 29.49 -24.38 0.23
C GLN A 163 28.20 -25.18 0.10
N SER A 164 28.30 -26.51 0.04
CA SER A 164 27.12 -27.39 -0.01
C SER A 164 26.25 -27.26 1.25
N MET A 165 26.88 -27.14 2.43
CA MET A 165 26.17 -26.90 3.69
C MET A 165 25.45 -25.53 3.70
N LEU A 166 26.14 -24.47 3.27
CA LEU A 166 25.55 -23.13 3.18
C LEU A 166 24.38 -23.08 2.19
N ALA A 167 24.54 -23.71 1.01
CA ALA A 167 23.47 -23.81 0.02
C ALA A 167 22.26 -24.59 0.54
N ALA A 168 22.47 -25.65 1.34
CA ALA A 168 21.39 -26.39 1.98
C ALA A 168 20.62 -25.52 2.99
N ILE A 169 21.33 -24.73 3.80
CA ILE A 169 20.73 -23.78 4.75
C ILE A 169 19.93 -22.70 4.01
N GLU A 170 20.49 -22.12 2.96
CA GLU A 170 19.81 -21.10 2.15
C GLU A 170 18.54 -21.65 1.48
N SER A 171 18.63 -22.86 0.91
CA SER A 171 17.49 -23.56 0.33
C SER A 171 16.41 -23.87 1.37
N ALA A 172 16.79 -24.29 2.59
CA ALA A 172 15.86 -24.50 3.69
C ALA A 172 15.18 -23.19 4.14
N ALA A 173 15.93 -22.09 4.21
CA ALA A 173 15.39 -20.77 4.54
C ALA A 173 14.38 -20.28 3.49
N LEU A 174 14.71 -20.41 2.20
CA LEU A 174 13.84 -20.08 1.07
C LEU A 174 12.57 -20.93 1.02
N ARG A 175 12.68 -22.23 1.30
CA ARG A 175 11.50 -23.12 1.39
C ARG A 175 10.61 -22.70 2.54
N THR A 176 11.19 -22.43 3.70
CA THR A 176 10.45 -22.05 4.92
C THR A 176 9.75 -20.70 4.77
N SER A 177 10.38 -19.72 4.12
CA SER A 177 9.75 -18.42 3.86
C SER A 177 8.54 -18.48 2.92
N ARG A 178 8.42 -19.55 2.12
CA ARG A 178 7.32 -19.77 1.18
C ARG A 178 6.21 -20.65 1.76
N MET A 179 6.44 -21.29 2.92
CA MET A 179 5.42 -22.08 3.59
C MET A 179 4.39 -21.16 4.27
N PRO A 180 3.11 -21.58 4.35
CA PRO A 180 2.13 -20.86 5.15
C PRO A 180 2.60 -20.78 6.62
N PRO A 181 2.27 -19.70 7.34
CA PRO A 181 2.63 -19.56 8.74
C PRO A 181 2.12 -20.77 9.54
N SER A 182 2.93 -21.24 10.49
CA SER A 182 2.57 -22.39 11.31
C SER A 182 1.24 -22.12 12.03
N ARG A 183 0.36 -23.13 12.08
CA ARG A 183 -0.97 -23.00 12.71
C ARG A 183 -0.90 -22.65 14.20
N GLY A 184 0.26 -22.87 14.83
CA GLY A 184 0.52 -22.52 16.22
C GLY A 184 -0.34 -23.29 17.23
N GLY A 185 -0.28 -22.85 18.49
CA GLY A 185 -1.09 -23.40 19.58
C GLY A 185 -0.57 -24.71 20.18
N LEU A 186 -1.20 -25.13 21.29
CA LEU A 186 -0.83 -26.35 22.04
C LEU A 186 -1.02 -27.64 21.21
N GLY A 187 -2.03 -27.67 20.33
CA GLY A 187 -2.29 -28.80 19.44
C GLY A 187 -1.19 -28.98 18.38
N GLY A 188 -0.78 -27.89 17.71
CA GLY A 188 0.30 -27.93 16.73
C GLY A 188 1.66 -28.30 17.35
N MET A 189 1.91 -27.87 18.60
CA MET A 189 3.09 -28.29 19.36
C MET A 189 3.07 -29.80 19.65
N TRP A 190 1.92 -30.35 20.03
CA TRP A 190 1.76 -31.78 20.29
C TRP A 190 1.95 -32.64 19.03
N GLU A 191 1.45 -32.18 17.89
CA GLU A 191 1.68 -32.82 16.58
C GLU A 191 3.16 -32.81 16.22
N LEU A 192 3.85 -31.68 16.35
CA LEU A 192 5.29 -31.56 16.08
C LEU A 192 6.12 -32.50 16.97
N MET A 193 5.77 -32.66 18.24
CA MET A 193 6.49 -33.58 19.14
C MET A 193 6.29 -35.05 18.77
N ARG A 194 5.18 -35.42 18.13
CA ARG A 194 4.89 -36.79 17.71
C ARG A 194 5.43 -37.13 16.32
N ASP A 195 5.86 -36.13 15.56
CA ASP A 195 6.45 -36.29 14.25
C ASP A 195 7.88 -36.87 14.34
N PRO A 196 8.14 -38.08 13.79
CA PRO A 196 9.47 -38.68 13.78
C PRO A 196 10.55 -37.82 13.09
N GLU A 197 10.20 -37.08 12.03
CA GLU A 197 11.16 -36.25 11.29
C GLU A 197 11.63 -35.06 12.13
N ALA A 198 10.70 -34.45 12.88
CA ALA A 198 11.01 -33.40 13.85
C ALA A 198 11.90 -33.94 14.99
N GLN A 199 11.63 -35.15 15.48
CA GLN A 199 12.46 -35.79 16.51
C GLN A 199 13.89 -36.05 16.04
N ASP A 200 14.06 -36.58 14.81
CA ASP A 200 15.39 -36.86 14.25
C ASP A 200 16.16 -35.58 13.93
N THR A 201 15.48 -34.54 13.45
CA THR A 201 16.07 -33.22 13.23
C THR A 201 16.59 -32.62 14.55
N LEU A 202 15.79 -32.70 15.62
CA LEU A 202 16.22 -32.23 16.95
C LEU A 202 17.41 -33.04 17.49
N ARG A 203 17.44 -34.37 17.30
CA ARG A 203 18.60 -35.21 17.66
C ARG A 203 19.85 -34.80 16.89
N PHE A 204 19.73 -34.56 15.59
CA PHE A 204 20.84 -34.10 14.76
C PHE A 204 21.37 -32.74 15.22
N LEU A 205 20.49 -31.75 15.45
CA LEU A 205 20.89 -30.43 15.93
C LEU A 205 21.59 -30.49 17.30
N LEU A 206 21.12 -31.36 18.19
CA LEU A 206 21.78 -31.61 19.47
C LEU A 206 23.17 -32.25 19.29
N ALA A 207 23.34 -33.18 18.34
CA ALA A 207 24.63 -33.78 18.04
C ALA A 207 25.61 -32.74 17.45
N VAL A 208 25.18 -31.94 16.49
CA VAL A 208 25.98 -30.83 15.93
C VAL A 208 26.41 -29.85 17.03
N GLY A 209 25.50 -29.48 17.94
CA GLY A 209 25.82 -28.61 19.06
C GLY A 209 26.84 -29.20 20.04
N LYS A 210 26.84 -30.53 20.25
CA LYS A 210 27.84 -31.22 21.08
C LYS A 210 29.23 -31.21 20.43
N GLU A 211 29.31 -31.52 19.14
CA GLU A 211 30.57 -31.50 18.38
C GLU A 211 31.16 -30.08 18.34
N LEU A 212 30.34 -29.07 18.08
CA LEU A 212 30.77 -27.66 18.10
C LEU A 212 31.29 -27.24 19.48
N ARG A 213 30.61 -27.66 20.56
CA ARG A 213 31.07 -27.39 21.92
C ARG A 213 32.41 -28.07 22.20
N GLY A 214 32.60 -29.31 21.75
CA GLY A 214 33.88 -30.01 21.87
C GLY A 214 35.01 -29.30 21.12
N ALA A 215 34.73 -28.75 19.94
CA ALA A 215 35.70 -28.01 19.14
C ALA A 215 36.05 -26.61 19.70
N LEU A 216 35.13 -25.98 20.44
CA LEU A 216 35.29 -24.62 20.98
C LEU A 216 35.87 -24.58 22.41
N VAL A 217 36.03 -25.73 23.07
CA VAL A 217 36.71 -25.82 24.38
C VAL A 217 38.21 -26.00 24.13
N PRO A 218 39.07 -25.01 24.46
CA PRO A 218 40.50 -25.17 24.30
C PRO A 218 41.04 -26.29 25.21
N PRO A 219 42.09 -27.02 24.80
CA PRO A 219 42.69 -28.05 25.64
C PRO A 219 43.16 -27.43 26.96
N ALA A 220 42.79 -28.05 28.08
CA ALA A 220 43.33 -27.68 29.39
C ALA A 220 44.85 -27.84 29.35
N ARG A 221 45.57 -26.75 29.62
CA ARG A 221 47.02 -26.74 29.81
C ARG A 221 47.41 -27.46 31.10
#